data_AF-A0A4P5Y418-F1
#
_entry.id   AF-A0A4P5Y418-F1
#
_cell.length_a   1.000
_cell.length_b   1.000
_cell.length_c   1.000
_cell.angle_alpha   90.00
_cell.angle_beta   90.00
_cell.angle_gamma   90.00
#
_symmetry.space_group_name_H-M   'P 1'
#
loop_
_entity.id
_entity.type
_entity.pdbx_description
1 polymer ?
#
loop_
_entity_poly.entity_id
_entity_poly.type
_entity_poly.pdbx_seq_one_letter_code
_entity_poly.pdbx_strand_id
1 'polypeptide(L)'
;MTKAFTLAEVLVSIGILSVISTVMLLSLSTATRLYRVGEYSRAANDEAVTVLSALEADFDRMLPPALPVMDANGVLQPGKGGGWIYAKVFKSGTDSLGNCLLAFTIRNPDRDQVTADGKYANLAVAWWVDKNGTLYREAKLLPGDDAGDENVKTGLRNIAETSSPQDNIVTTNCLHFGAWIAIQELASMTKTEADGGWEAPNTNDPTKTKLPPRMGGDVLDTAPPPPSLYYGPFPSAIRVSLCLAGPSRYRPLGKLRDDIDLTAGEPGKPPIRVSGLSNIPAQGFLLFGNLGNAASGEWVKIKSAQAGGKVEVDRAARRSTAKNHPAGTAVSFGTEWSLVRTIPK
;
A
#
# COMPACT_ATOMS: atom_id res chain seq x y z
N MET A 1 -23.51 63.07 -39.83
CA MET A 1 -23.55 63.31 -38.37
C MET A 1 -22.75 62.22 -37.67
N THR A 2 -21.47 62.49 -37.41
CA THR A 2 -20.60 61.64 -36.59
C THR A 2 -20.90 61.96 -35.13
N LYS A 3 -21.69 61.11 -34.47
CA LYS A 3 -21.86 61.21 -33.01
C LYS A 3 -20.53 60.80 -32.37
N ALA A 4 -19.79 61.78 -31.86
CA ALA A 4 -18.58 61.52 -31.09
C ALA A 4 -18.96 60.74 -29.83
N PHE A 5 -18.38 59.55 -29.65
CA PHE A 5 -18.53 58.74 -28.45
C PHE A 5 -18.03 59.54 -27.24
N THR A 6 -18.82 59.56 -26.16
CA THR A 6 -18.40 60.27 -24.95
C THR A 6 -17.31 59.47 -24.23
N LEU A 7 -16.31 60.18 -23.67
CA LEU A 7 -15.17 59.56 -22.97
C LEU A 7 -15.61 58.59 -21.85
N ALA A 8 -16.78 58.86 -21.25
CA ALA A 8 -17.42 57.99 -20.26
C ALA A 8 -17.85 56.63 -20.84
N GLU A 9 -18.47 56.60 -22.04
CA GLU A 9 -18.89 55.35 -22.69
C GLU A 9 -17.68 54.47 -23.07
N VAL A 10 -16.56 55.08 -23.46
CA VAL A 10 -15.31 54.36 -23.74
C VAL A 10 -14.75 53.75 -22.46
N LEU A 11 -14.72 54.49 -21.35
CA LEU A 11 -14.24 54.00 -20.06
C LEU A 11 -15.12 52.87 -19.50
N VAL A 12 -16.45 52.97 -19.65
CA VAL A 12 -17.38 51.91 -19.25
C VAL A 12 -17.17 50.65 -20.10
N SER A 13 -16.97 50.80 -21.41
CA SER A 13 -16.70 49.68 -22.30
C SER A 13 -15.39 48.95 -21.94
N ILE A 14 -14.33 49.70 -21.62
CA ILE A 14 -13.06 49.14 -21.13
C ILE A 14 -13.24 48.44 -19.79
N GLY A 15 -14.01 49.04 -18.87
CA GLY A 15 -14.31 48.45 -17.56
C GLY A 15 -15.03 47.10 -17.68
N ILE A 16 -16.06 47.02 -18.52
CA ILE A 16 -16.80 45.78 -18.80
C ILE A 16 -15.85 44.72 -19.39
N LEU A 17 -15.03 45.10 -20.36
CA LEU A 17 -14.10 44.18 -21.02
C LEU A 17 -13.03 43.65 -20.07
N SER A 18 -12.54 44.50 -19.15
CA SER A 18 -11.60 44.13 -18.08
C SER A 18 -12.21 43.12 -17.09
N VAL A 19 -13.45 43.35 -16.65
CA VAL A 19 -14.15 42.43 -15.74
C VAL A 19 -14.40 41.08 -16.41
N ILE A 20 -14.90 41.08 -17.65
CA ILE A 20 -15.13 39.84 -18.41
C ILE A 20 -13.82 39.08 -18.61
N SER A 21 -12.74 39.77 -18.99
CA SER A 21 -11.42 39.13 -19.17
C SER A 21 -10.91 38.50 -17.87
N THR A 22 -11.09 39.19 -16.74
CA THR A 22 -10.69 38.67 -15.42
C THR A 22 -11.50 37.43 -15.05
N VAL A 23 -12.82 37.46 -15.24
CA VAL A 23 -13.71 36.31 -14.97
C VAL A 23 -13.36 35.13 -15.88
N MET A 24 -13.09 35.37 -17.17
CA MET A 24 -12.66 34.33 -18.10
C MET A 24 -11.34 33.69 -17.66
N LEU A 25 -10.33 34.48 -17.28
CA LEU A 25 -9.06 33.94 -16.79
C LEU A 25 -9.21 33.14 -15.48
N LEU A 26 -10.04 33.61 -14.56
CA LEU A 26 -10.33 32.90 -13.31
C LEU A 26 -11.05 31.58 -13.55
N SER A 27 -12.05 31.58 -14.45
CA SER A 27 -12.80 30.36 -14.81
C SER A 27 -11.91 29.34 -15.52
N LEU A 28 -11.06 29.77 -16.45
CA LEU A 28 -10.10 28.91 -17.14
C LEU A 28 -9.07 28.30 -16.17
N SER A 29 -8.56 29.11 -15.24
CA SER A 29 -7.65 28.66 -14.19
C SER A 29 -8.31 27.60 -13.29
N THR A 30 -9.56 27.83 -12.89
CA THR A 30 -10.33 26.90 -12.06
C THR A 30 -10.64 25.61 -12.82
N ALA A 31 -11.06 25.70 -14.08
CA ALA A 31 -11.32 24.55 -14.94
C ALA A 31 -10.07 23.69 -15.16
N THR A 32 -8.91 24.32 -15.41
CA THR A 32 -7.63 23.62 -15.58
C THR A 32 -7.23 22.87 -14.30
N ARG A 33 -7.46 23.47 -13.13
CA ARG A 33 -7.20 22.82 -11.83
C ARG A 33 -8.10 21.61 -11.62
N LEU A 34 -9.41 21.76 -11.85
CA LEU A 34 -10.38 20.67 -11.71
C LEU A 34 -10.07 19.51 -12.67
N TYR A 35 -9.74 19.83 -13.93
CA TYR A 35 -9.39 18.84 -14.93
C TYR A 35 -8.15 18.03 -14.52
N ARG A 36 -7.08 18.70 -14.07
CA ARG A 36 -5.85 18.03 -13.61
C ARG A 36 -6.10 17.10 -12.41
N VAL A 37 -7.00 17.50 -11.51
CA VAL A 37 -7.38 16.70 -10.33
C VAL A 37 -8.20 15.47 -10.75
N GLY A 38 -9.09 15.62 -11.73
CA GLY A 38 -9.84 14.51 -12.30
C GLY A 38 -8.93 13.48 -12.98
N GLU A 39 -8.01 13.94 -13.83
CA GLU A 39 -7.02 13.09 -14.52
C GLU A 39 -6.12 12.34 -13.54
N TYR A 40 -5.66 13.01 -12.48
CA TYR A 40 -4.89 12.40 -11.40
C TYR A 40 -5.63 11.21 -10.77
N SER A 41 -6.88 11.44 -10.36
CA SER A 41 -7.68 10.42 -9.67
C SER A 41 -7.99 9.24 -10.59
N ARG A 42 -8.32 9.53 -11.84
CA ARG A 42 -8.59 8.51 -12.86
C ARG A 42 -7.36 7.65 -13.12
N ALA A 43 -6.20 8.25 -13.37
CA ALA A 43 -4.97 7.51 -13.63
C ALA A 43 -4.56 6.64 -12.44
N ALA A 44 -4.66 7.17 -11.21
CA ALA A 44 -4.36 6.39 -10.01
C ALA A 44 -5.34 5.21 -9.83
N ASN A 45 -6.61 5.39 -10.22
CA ASN A 45 -7.60 4.33 -10.18
C ASN A 45 -7.35 3.24 -11.25
N ASP A 46 -6.97 3.63 -12.48
CA ASP A 46 -6.65 2.68 -13.54
C ASP A 46 -5.42 1.83 -13.17
N GLU A 47 -4.39 2.46 -12.56
CA GLU A 47 -3.25 1.73 -11.98
C GLU A 47 -3.69 0.80 -10.84
N ALA A 48 -4.54 1.27 -9.93
CA ALA A 48 -5.03 0.46 -8.81
C ALA A 48 -5.79 -0.78 -9.27
N VAL A 49 -6.69 -0.64 -10.24
CA VAL A 49 -7.45 -1.75 -10.83
C VAL A 49 -6.49 -2.77 -11.44
N THR A 50 -5.47 -2.30 -12.17
CA THR A 50 -4.47 -3.18 -12.78
C THR A 50 -3.70 -3.97 -11.72
N VAL A 51 -3.16 -3.29 -10.71
CA VAL A 51 -2.43 -3.92 -9.59
C VAL A 51 -3.30 -4.92 -8.85
N LEU A 52 -4.53 -4.51 -8.51
CA LEU A 52 -5.47 -5.32 -7.76
C LEU A 52 -5.90 -6.56 -8.53
N SER A 53 -6.16 -6.44 -9.83
CA SER A 53 -6.54 -7.57 -10.67
C SER A 53 -5.41 -8.59 -10.81
N ALA A 54 -4.15 -8.14 -10.93
CA ALA A 54 -2.99 -9.02 -10.98
C ALA A 54 -2.78 -9.77 -9.66
N LEU A 55 -2.93 -9.06 -8.53
CA LEU A 55 -2.81 -9.63 -7.20
C LEU A 55 -3.98 -10.56 -6.85
N GLU A 56 -5.18 -10.24 -7.31
CA GLU A 56 -6.36 -11.11 -7.24
C GLU A 56 -6.16 -12.41 -8.02
N ALA A 57 -5.63 -12.31 -9.24
CA ALA A 57 -5.32 -13.47 -10.07
C ALA A 57 -4.24 -14.37 -9.45
N ASP A 58 -3.30 -13.81 -8.69
CA ASP A 58 -2.33 -14.60 -7.93
C ASP A 58 -2.99 -15.30 -6.73
N PHE A 59 -3.83 -14.60 -5.97
CA PHE A 59 -4.56 -15.20 -4.86
C PHE A 59 -5.52 -16.31 -5.28
N ASP A 60 -6.18 -16.18 -6.43
CA ASP A 60 -7.07 -17.22 -6.96
C ASP A 60 -6.31 -18.50 -7.36
N ARG A 61 -5.00 -18.42 -7.59
CA ARG A 61 -4.12 -19.56 -7.91
C ARG A 61 -3.31 -20.05 -6.72
N MET A 62 -3.54 -19.47 -5.55
CA MET A 62 -2.81 -19.79 -4.34
C MET A 62 -3.06 -21.24 -3.93
N LEU A 63 -2.01 -21.92 -3.48
CA LEU A 63 -2.12 -23.31 -3.04
C LEU A 63 -2.57 -23.38 -1.56
N PRO A 64 -3.44 -24.34 -1.21
CA PRO A 64 -3.80 -24.63 0.18
C PRO A 64 -2.61 -25.23 0.94
N PRO A 65 -2.60 -25.21 2.29
CA PRO A 65 -1.50 -25.77 3.06
C PRO A 65 -1.34 -27.26 2.78
N ALA A 66 -0.11 -27.77 2.88
CA ALA A 66 0.14 -29.20 2.73
C ALA A 66 -0.49 -29.94 3.92
N LEU A 67 -1.29 -30.97 3.63
CA LEU A 67 -1.82 -31.84 4.68
C LEU A 67 -0.66 -32.60 5.35
N PRO A 68 -0.58 -32.66 6.69
CA PRO A 68 0.45 -33.43 7.36
C PRO A 68 0.32 -34.92 7.01
N VAL A 69 1.44 -35.57 6.74
CA VAL A 69 1.52 -36.98 6.35
C VAL A 69 2.14 -37.75 7.50
N MET A 70 1.51 -38.85 7.92
CA MET A 70 2.07 -39.72 8.94
C MET A 70 3.18 -40.57 8.32
N ASP A 71 4.39 -40.54 8.89
CA ASP A 71 5.48 -41.40 8.44
C ASP A 71 5.31 -42.85 8.92
N ALA A 72 6.19 -43.73 8.44
CA ALA A 72 6.19 -45.15 8.78
C ALA A 72 6.38 -45.43 10.29
N ASN A 73 6.84 -44.44 11.07
CA ASN A 73 7.02 -44.53 12.52
C ASN A 73 5.86 -43.90 13.31
N GLY A 74 4.77 -43.49 12.64
CA GLY A 74 3.62 -42.86 13.27
C GLY A 74 3.85 -41.39 13.63
N VAL A 75 4.90 -40.74 13.12
CA VAL A 75 5.17 -39.32 13.36
C VAL A 75 4.53 -38.50 12.25
N LEU A 76 3.75 -37.47 12.63
CA LEU A 76 3.20 -36.51 11.68
C LEU A 76 4.31 -35.65 11.10
N GLN A 77 4.64 -35.88 9.83
CA GLN A 77 5.53 -35.06 9.04
C GLN A 77 4.73 -33.94 8.37
N PRO A 78 5.36 -32.77 8.13
CA PRO A 78 4.77 -31.77 7.26
C PRO A 78 4.51 -32.38 5.89
N GLY A 79 3.33 -32.11 5.33
CA GLY A 79 3.07 -32.45 3.93
C GLY A 79 4.06 -31.74 3.02
N LYS A 80 4.50 -32.42 1.97
CA LYS A 80 5.25 -31.82 0.87
C LYS A 80 4.26 -31.37 -0.22
N GLY A 81 4.59 -30.35 -1.02
CA GLY A 81 3.76 -29.95 -2.17
C GLY A 81 2.64 -28.93 -1.89
N GLY A 82 2.47 -28.43 -0.67
CA GLY A 82 1.44 -27.46 -0.36
C GLY A 82 1.87 -26.00 -0.51
N GLY A 83 0.91 -25.11 -0.28
CA GLY A 83 1.12 -23.67 -0.28
C GLY A 83 1.98 -23.19 0.88
N TRP A 84 2.76 -22.16 0.59
CA TRP A 84 3.55 -21.40 1.54
C TRP A 84 3.18 -19.92 1.43
N ILE A 85 3.25 -19.23 2.56
CA ILE A 85 3.08 -17.78 2.72
C ILE A 85 4.16 -17.24 3.64
N TYR A 86 4.70 -16.11 3.23
CA TYR A 86 5.66 -15.32 3.94
C TYR A 86 5.27 -13.84 3.88
N ALA A 87 5.29 -13.16 5.03
CA ALA A 87 5.06 -11.73 5.08
C ALA A 87 6.03 -11.08 6.06
N LYS A 88 6.66 -9.98 5.65
CA LYS A 88 7.62 -9.23 6.46
C LYS A 88 7.43 -7.73 6.26
N VAL A 89 7.47 -6.96 7.35
CA VAL A 89 7.54 -5.50 7.26
C VAL A 89 8.99 -5.09 7.03
N PHE A 90 9.26 -4.28 6.00
CA PHE A 90 10.59 -3.74 5.77
C PHE A 90 11.00 -2.79 6.90
N LYS A 91 12.19 -3.03 7.43
CA LYS A 91 12.91 -2.08 8.26
C LYS A 91 14.00 -1.43 7.42
N SER A 92 14.11 -0.12 7.46
CA SER A 92 15.33 0.57 7.02
C SER A 92 16.04 1.08 8.26
N GLY A 93 17.15 0.44 8.61
CA GLY A 93 17.84 0.73 9.87
C GLY A 93 16.98 0.35 11.08
N THR A 94 16.85 1.28 12.04
CA THR A 94 16.04 1.09 13.26
C THR A 94 14.55 1.29 13.06
N ASP A 95 14.13 1.84 11.91
CA ASP A 95 12.78 2.34 11.72
C ASP A 95 11.94 1.43 10.81
N SER A 96 10.70 1.17 11.25
CA SER A 96 9.72 0.37 10.51
C SER A 96 9.03 1.25 9.47
N LEU A 97 9.15 0.89 8.18
CA LEU A 97 8.67 1.72 7.06
C LEU A 97 7.19 1.55 6.73
N GLY A 98 6.49 0.67 7.44
CA GLY A 98 5.11 0.28 7.15
C GLY A 98 4.95 -0.58 5.89
N ASN A 99 5.84 -0.48 4.90
CA ASN A 99 5.82 -1.30 3.70
C ASN A 99 6.11 -2.77 3.99
N CYS A 100 5.41 -3.67 3.30
CA CYS A 100 5.51 -5.11 3.48
C CYS A 100 6.07 -5.80 2.23
N LEU A 101 6.81 -6.88 2.44
CA LEU A 101 7.03 -7.94 1.48
C LEU A 101 5.96 -9.00 1.74
N LEU A 102 5.25 -9.42 0.70
CA LEU A 102 4.33 -10.55 0.73
C LEU A 102 4.80 -11.56 -0.32
N ALA A 103 5.12 -12.77 0.09
CA ALA A 103 5.48 -13.86 -0.80
C ALA A 103 4.62 -15.08 -0.52
N PHE A 104 4.24 -15.82 -1.56
CA PHE A 104 3.43 -17.02 -1.42
C PHE A 104 3.57 -17.93 -2.64
N THR A 105 3.08 -19.16 -2.52
CA THR A 105 3.11 -20.15 -3.61
C THR A 105 1.78 -20.17 -4.37
N ILE A 106 1.87 -20.17 -5.69
CA ILE A 106 0.73 -20.30 -6.60
C ILE A 106 0.95 -21.48 -7.56
N ARG A 107 -0.15 -21.96 -8.15
CA ARG A 107 -0.08 -22.86 -9.30
C ARG A 107 0.45 -22.11 -10.53
N ASN A 108 1.34 -22.73 -11.28
CA ASN A 108 1.89 -22.15 -12.50
C ASN A 108 0.77 -21.94 -13.54
N PRO A 109 0.52 -20.69 -14.00
CA PRO A 109 -0.45 -20.44 -15.05
C PRO A 109 0.01 -20.95 -16.42
N ASP A 110 1.31 -21.05 -16.66
CA ASP A 110 1.89 -21.56 -17.91
C ASP A 110 2.10 -23.07 -17.82
N ARG A 111 1.21 -23.82 -18.49
CA ARG A 111 1.25 -25.29 -18.49
C ARG A 111 2.38 -25.84 -19.35
N ASP A 112 2.90 -25.06 -20.30
CA ASP A 112 3.94 -25.53 -21.22
C ASP A 112 5.30 -25.64 -20.53
N GLN A 113 5.47 -24.93 -19.40
CA GLN A 113 6.65 -25.01 -18.55
C GLN A 113 6.64 -26.21 -17.59
N VAL A 114 5.48 -26.87 -17.43
CA VAL A 114 5.33 -28.01 -16.53
C VAL A 114 5.85 -29.26 -17.21
N THR A 115 6.86 -29.89 -16.60
CA THR A 115 7.46 -31.10 -17.14
C THR A 115 6.58 -32.32 -16.88
N ALA A 116 6.82 -33.41 -17.62
CA ALA A 116 6.05 -34.66 -17.49
C ALA A 116 6.12 -35.30 -16.09
N ASP A 117 7.16 -35.01 -15.31
CA ASP A 117 7.36 -35.42 -13.92
C ASP A 117 6.75 -34.43 -12.90
N GLY A 118 6.02 -33.41 -13.35
CA GLY A 118 5.32 -32.45 -12.49
C GLY A 118 6.19 -31.32 -11.94
N LYS A 119 7.47 -31.22 -12.34
CA LYS A 119 8.29 -30.06 -11.96
C LYS A 119 7.74 -28.79 -12.58
N TYR A 120 7.99 -27.67 -11.90
CA TYR A 120 7.51 -26.34 -12.30
C TYR A 120 5.98 -26.20 -12.37
N ALA A 121 5.23 -27.16 -11.80
CA ALA A 121 3.79 -27.04 -11.60
C ALA A 121 3.41 -25.85 -10.70
N ASN A 122 4.36 -25.40 -9.87
CA ASN A 122 4.18 -24.33 -8.90
C ASN A 122 5.18 -23.21 -9.11
N LEU A 123 4.75 -21.99 -8.78
CA LEU A 123 5.58 -20.77 -8.75
C LEU A 123 5.57 -20.21 -7.34
N ALA A 124 6.69 -19.63 -6.93
CA ALA A 124 6.70 -18.76 -5.77
C ALA A 124 6.71 -17.29 -6.25
N VAL A 125 5.76 -16.51 -5.76
CA VAL A 125 5.54 -15.12 -6.16
C VAL A 125 5.82 -14.21 -4.98
N ALA A 126 6.46 -13.07 -5.24
CA ALA A 126 6.75 -12.04 -4.24
C ALA A 126 6.27 -10.67 -4.73
N TRP A 127 5.64 -9.92 -3.83
CA TRP A 127 5.16 -8.56 -4.02
C TRP A 127 5.80 -7.64 -2.97
N TRP A 128 6.41 -6.54 -3.41
CA TRP A 128 7.02 -5.56 -2.50
C TRP A 128 7.13 -4.18 -3.11
N VAL A 129 7.25 -3.17 -2.25
CA VAL A 129 7.52 -1.77 -2.64
C VAL A 129 8.93 -1.39 -2.23
N ASP A 130 9.70 -0.87 -3.17
CA ASP A 130 11.04 -0.35 -2.88
C ASP A 130 11.01 1.04 -2.21
N LYS A 131 12.20 1.53 -1.87
CA LYS A 131 12.39 2.85 -1.28
C LYS A 131 11.94 4.02 -2.16
N ASN A 132 11.74 3.82 -3.46
CA ASN A 132 11.36 4.85 -4.42
C ASN A 132 9.83 4.88 -4.67
N GLY A 133 9.08 3.96 -4.05
CA GLY A 133 7.65 3.81 -4.28
C GLY A 133 7.32 2.99 -5.53
N THR A 134 8.25 2.16 -5.99
CA THR A 134 8.00 1.23 -7.09
C THR A 134 7.53 -0.10 -6.52
N LEU A 135 6.35 -0.54 -6.94
CA LEU A 135 5.80 -1.86 -6.64
C LEU A 135 6.32 -2.86 -7.66
N TYR A 136 6.95 -3.91 -7.15
CA TYR A 136 7.46 -5.02 -7.93
C TYR A 136 6.64 -6.27 -7.68
N ARG A 137 6.59 -7.12 -8.70
CA ARG A 137 6.06 -8.47 -8.63
C ARG A 137 7.05 -9.39 -9.32
N GLU A 138 7.58 -10.37 -8.61
CA GLU A 138 8.45 -11.39 -9.18
C GLU A 138 7.86 -12.77 -8.99
N ALA A 139 7.99 -13.61 -10.02
CA ALA A 139 7.57 -15.01 -9.99
C ALA A 139 8.77 -15.90 -10.33
N LYS A 140 9.01 -16.91 -9.51
CA LYS A 140 10.11 -17.86 -9.69
C LYS A 140 9.59 -19.29 -9.81
N LEU A 141 10.07 -19.99 -10.82
CA LEU A 141 9.79 -21.40 -11.07
C LEU A 141 10.34 -22.28 -9.95
N LEU A 142 9.52 -23.23 -9.48
CA LEU A 142 9.91 -24.18 -8.44
C LEU A 142 10.28 -25.54 -9.07
N PRO A 143 11.54 -26.01 -8.95
CA PRO A 143 12.01 -27.23 -9.61
C PRO A 143 11.46 -28.55 -9.04
N GLY A 144 10.48 -28.50 -8.13
CA GLY A 144 9.81 -29.66 -7.55
C GLY A 144 8.69 -29.29 -6.59
N ASP A 145 8.15 -30.27 -5.87
CA ASP A 145 7.05 -30.12 -4.91
C ASP A 145 7.45 -29.37 -3.62
N ASP A 146 8.73 -29.10 -3.42
CA ASP A 146 9.24 -28.44 -2.22
C ASP A 146 9.08 -26.91 -2.30
N ALA A 147 7.83 -26.44 -2.32
CA ALA A 147 7.48 -25.03 -2.13
C ALA A 147 7.99 -24.45 -0.79
N GLY A 148 8.44 -25.31 0.12
CA GLY A 148 9.09 -24.98 1.38
C GLY A 148 10.61 -25.19 1.42
N ASP A 149 11.30 -25.39 0.27
CA ASP A 149 12.76 -25.45 0.24
C ASP A 149 13.37 -24.11 0.71
N GLU A 150 14.23 -24.16 1.72
CA GLU A 150 14.95 -23.01 2.27
C GLU A 150 15.71 -22.23 1.18
N ASN A 151 16.16 -22.89 0.12
CA ASN A 151 16.85 -22.22 -1.00
C ASN A 151 15.89 -21.33 -1.82
N VAL A 152 14.64 -21.76 -1.99
CA VAL A 152 13.59 -20.97 -2.65
C VAL A 152 13.17 -19.80 -1.76
N LYS A 153 12.97 -20.06 -0.45
CA LYS A 153 12.63 -19.02 0.53
C LYS A 153 13.71 -17.96 0.63
N THR A 154 14.96 -18.40 0.76
CA THR A 154 16.13 -17.53 0.84
C THR A 154 16.32 -16.77 -0.46
N GLY A 155 16.09 -17.42 -1.61
CA GLY A 155 16.11 -16.76 -2.91
C GLY A 155 15.12 -15.61 -3.03
N LEU A 156 13.84 -15.82 -2.69
CA LEU A 156 12.82 -14.77 -2.75
C LEU A 156 12.98 -13.69 -1.67
N ARG A 157 13.41 -14.07 -0.47
CA ARG A 157 13.79 -13.13 0.59
C ARG A 157 14.94 -12.22 0.11
N ASN A 158 15.97 -12.81 -0.48
CA ASN A 158 17.11 -12.07 -1.00
C ASN A 158 16.74 -11.21 -2.20
N ILE A 159 15.87 -11.68 -3.10
CA ILE A 159 15.41 -10.91 -4.26
C ILE A 159 14.77 -9.59 -3.80
N ALA A 160 13.85 -9.66 -2.83
CA ALA A 160 13.18 -8.48 -2.30
C ALA A 160 14.11 -7.54 -1.51
N GLU A 161 15.21 -8.07 -0.95
CA GLU A 161 16.16 -7.31 -0.13
C GLU A 161 17.40 -6.80 -0.89
N THR A 162 17.76 -7.43 -2.03
CA THR A 162 19.06 -7.19 -2.69
C THR A 162 18.96 -6.85 -4.18
N SER A 163 17.82 -7.07 -4.84
CA SER A 163 17.66 -6.78 -6.27
C SER A 163 16.45 -5.89 -6.53
N SER A 164 16.67 -4.79 -7.28
CA SER A 164 15.62 -4.09 -8.00
C SER A 164 15.69 -4.55 -9.47
N PRO A 165 15.12 -5.71 -9.82
CA PRO A 165 15.07 -6.12 -11.21
C PRO A 165 14.23 -5.12 -12.00
N GLN A 166 14.83 -4.52 -13.03
CA GLN A 166 14.18 -3.48 -13.86
C GLN A 166 12.97 -4.02 -14.64
N ASP A 167 12.89 -5.34 -14.84
CA ASP A 167 11.91 -5.99 -15.73
C ASP A 167 10.60 -6.40 -15.02
N ASN A 168 10.50 -6.23 -13.70
CA ASN A 168 9.38 -6.73 -12.88
C ASN A 168 8.56 -5.62 -12.21
N ILE A 169 8.55 -4.43 -12.81
CA ILE A 169 7.84 -3.26 -12.30
C ILE A 169 6.35 -3.36 -12.62
N VAL A 170 5.50 -3.30 -11.59
CA VAL A 170 4.04 -3.26 -11.74
C VAL A 170 3.54 -1.81 -11.82
N THR A 171 4.01 -0.95 -10.91
CA THR A 171 3.76 0.50 -10.93
C THR A 171 4.89 1.24 -10.22
N THR A 172 5.19 2.47 -10.63
CA THR A 172 6.24 3.32 -10.04
C THR A 172 5.72 4.31 -9.01
N ASN A 173 4.40 4.32 -8.74
CA ASN A 173 3.75 5.33 -7.90
C ASN A 173 3.01 4.73 -6.70
N CYS A 174 3.46 3.57 -6.24
CA CYS A 174 2.97 2.93 -5.03
C CYS A 174 3.63 3.54 -3.81
N LEU A 175 2.90 4.42 -3.15
CA LEU A 175 3.31 5.05 -1.90
C LEU A 175 3.47 4.00 -0.80
N HIS A 176 2.47 3.14 -0.63
CA HIS A 176 2.47 2.17 0.45
C HIS A 176 1.89 0.84 -0.01
N PHE A 177 2.51 -0.25 0.44
CA PHE A 177 1.98 -1.60 0.28
C PHE A 177 1.99 -2.32 1.63
N GLY A 178 0.82 -2.72 2.09
CA GLY A 178 0.64 -3.39 3.36
C GLY A 178 -0.07 -4.73 3.18
N ALA A 179 0.30 -5.71 4.01
CA ALA A 179 -0.39 -6.99 4.11
C ALA A 179 -0.81 -7.25 5.57
N TRP A 180 -2.07 -7.67 5.75
CA TRP A 180 -2.67 -8.07 7.02
C TRP A 180 -3.22 -9.47 6.88
N ILE A 181 -2.95 -10.30 7.87
CA ILE A 181 -3.17 -11.73 7.79
C ILE A 181 -4.01 -12.17 8.98
N ALA A 182 -5.04 -12.97 8.72
CA ALA A 182 -5.94 -13.53 9.70
C ALA A 182 -5.64 -15.02 9.89
N ILE A 183 -5.44 -15.46 11.14
CA ILE A 183 -5.06 -16.84 11.47
C ILE A 183 -6.28 -17.72 11.80
N GLN A 184 -7.41 -17.14 12.21
CA GLN A 184 -8.66 -17.87 12.49
C GLN A 184 -9.79 -17.38 11.58
N GLU A 185 -10.76 -18.25 11.26
CA GLU A 185 -12.02 -17.86 10.65
C GLU A 185 -12.82 -17.00 11.64
N LEU A 186 -12.64 -15.69 11.57
CA LEU A 186 -13.50 -14.77 12.30
C LEU A 186 -14.75 -14.49 11.47
N ALA A 187 -15.91 -14.91 11.98
CA ALA A 187 -17.23 -14.60 11.44
C ALA A 187 -17.48 -13.07 11.29
N SER A 188 -16.68 -12.23 11.96
CA SER A 188 -16.71 -10.77 11.84
C SER A 188 -15.86 -10.20 10.69
N MET A 189 -15.29 -11.03 9.82
CA MET A 189 -14.53 -10.59 8.63
C MET A 189 -15.41 -10.46 7.37
N THR A 190 -16.72 -10.61 7.52
CA THR A 190 -17.72 -10.20 6.54
C THR A 190 -17.69 -8.69 6.34
N LYS A 191 -16.87 -8.27 5.37
CA LYS A 191 -17.19 -7.24 4.37
C LYS A 191 -17.89 -5.99 4.93
N THR A 192 -17.25 -5.25 5.83
CA THR A 192 -17.57 -3.83 6.03
C THR A 192 -16.29 -3.00 6.00
N GLU A 193 -16.13 -2.27 4.91
CA GLU A 193 -15.03 -1.32 4.66
C GLU A 193 -15.00 -0.15 5.67
N ALA A 194 -15.97 -0.06 6.59
CA ALA A 194 -16.21 1.10 7.44
C ALA A 194 -15.33 1.19 8.70
N ASP A 195 -14.85 0.07 9.28
CA ASP A 195 -14.46 0.11 10.70
C ASP A 195 -12.97 0.18 11.01
N GLY A 196 -12.07 0.30 10.03
CA GLY A 196 -10.63 0.38 10.31
C GLY A 196 -10.08 -0.80 11.14
N GLY A 197 -10.86 -1.88 11.29
CA GLY A 197 -10.59 -2.94 12.26
C GLY A 197 -9.30 -3.69 11.96
N TRP A 198 -8.94 -3.86 10.70
CA TRP A 198 -7.66 -4.48 10.31
C TRP A 198 -6.43 -3.63 10.69
N GLU A 199 -6.62 -2.32 10.86
CA GLU A 199 -5.56 -1.34 11.06
C GLU A 199 -5.35 -0.99 12.55
N ALA A 200 -6.33 -1.29 13.40
CA ALA A 200 -6.24 -1.10 14.84
C ALA A 200 -5.71 -2.38 15.55
N PRO A 201 -4.60 -2.30 16.31
CA PRO A 201 -4.22 -3.37 17.22
C PRO A 201 -5.32 -3.49 18.28
N ASN A 202 -6.13 -4.55 18.24
CA ASN A 202 -7.12 -4.77 19.28
C ASN A 202 -6.40 -5.36 20.50
N THR A 203 -6.00 -4.50 21.43
CA THR A 203 -5.28 -4.91 22.64
C THR A 203 -6.14 -5.63 23.67
N ASN A 204 -7.47 -5.65 23.49
CA ASN A 204 -8.42 -6.04 24.54
C ASN A 204 -9.14 -7.38 24.29
N ASP A 205 -8.86 -8.07 23.18
CA ASP A 205 -9.51 -9.36 22.88
C ASP A 205 -8.48 -10.37 22.31
N PRO A 206 -7.98 -11.32 23.12
CA PRO A 206 -7.01 -12.33 22.69
C PRO A 206 -7.59 -13.38 21.73
N THR A 207 -8.92 -13.49 21.61
CA THR A 207 -9.59 -14.38 20.65
C THR A 207 -9.78 -13.72 19.28
N LYS A 208 -9.74 -12.38 19.23
CA LYS A 208 -9.55 -11.59 18.01
C LYS A 208 -8.07 -11.30 17.80
N THR A 209 -7.25 -12.34 17.83
CA THR A 209 -5.85 -12.31 17.40
C THR A 209 -5.79 -12.05 15.89
N LYS A 210 -6.15 -10.82 15.50
CA LYS A 210 -5.34 -10.08 14.54
C LYS A 210 -3.96 -10.20 15.15
N LEU A 211 -3.04 -10.96 14.56
CA LEU A 211 -1.65 -10.69 14.90
C LEU A 211 -1.39 -9.32 14.26
N PRO A 212 -1.36 -8.19 14.99
CA PRO A 212 -0.49 -7.15 14.51
C PRO A 212 0.88 -7.82 14.48
N PRO A 213 1.64 -7.79 13.37
CA PRO A 213 3.08 -7.92 13.53
C PRO A 213 3.44 -6.84 14.55
N ARG A 214 3.94 -7.26 15.71
CA ARG A 214 4.35 -6.35 16.77
C ARG A 214 5.36 -5.41 16.14
N MET A 215 5.30 -4.14 16.53
CA MET A 215 6.37 -3.19 16.20
C MET A 215 7.68 -3.79 16.71
N GLY A 216 8.45 -4.37 15.79
CA GLY A 216 9.41 -5.42 16.13
C GLY A 216 10.03 -6.14 14.93
N GLY A 217 9.51 -6.00 13.71
CA GLY A 217 10.05 -6.70 12.53
C GLY A 217 9.53 -8.12 12.39
N ASP A 218 8.32 -8.36 12.89
CA ASP A 218 7.72 -9.68 12.88
C ASP A 218 7.51 -10.17 11.45
N VAL A 219 7.98 -11.39 11.26
CA VAL A 219 7.92 -12.18 10.04
C VAL A 219 6.84 -13.23 10.27
N LEU A 220 5.82 -13.28 9.41
CA LEU A 220 5.04 -14.49 9.27
C LEU A 220 5.76 -15.40 8.29
N ASP A 221 6.06 -16.61 8.71
CA ASP A 221 6.53 -17.69 7.85
C ASP A 221 5.71 -18.93 8.18
N THR A 222 4.96 -19.43 7.19
CA THR A 222 4.17 -20.65 7.35
C THR A 222 4.97 -21.90 7.03
N ALA A 223 6.20 -21.75 6.51
CA ALA A 223 7.07 -22.90 6.29
C ALA A 223 7.81 -23.28 7.58
N PRO A 224 8.00 -24.59 7.83
CA PRO A 224 8.63 -25.05 9.05
C PRO A 224 10.11 -24.64 9.11
N PRO A 225 10.60 -24.09 10.23
CA PRO A 225 12.03 -24.02 10.49
C PRO A 225 12.55 -25.40 10.94
N PRO A 226 13.65 -25.93 10.38
CA PRO A 226 14.31 -27.10 10.95
C PRO A 226 14.97 -26.74 12.31
N PRO A 227 14.78 -27.45 13.44
CA PRO A 227 13.93 -28.61 13.73
C PRO A 227 12.86 -28.28 14.82
N SER A 228 12.11 -27.18 14.70
CA SER A 228 11.14 -26.80 15.74
C SER A 228 9.71 -27.18 15.38
N LEU A 229 9.00 -27.76 16.35
CA LEU A 229 7.64 -28.32 16.25
C LEU A 229 6.51 -27.28 16.09
N TYR A 230 6.84 -26.01 15.82
CA TYR A 230 5.85 -24.94 15.80
C TYR A 230 5.56 -24.48 14.37
N TYR A 231 4.51 -25.06 13.78
CA TYR A 231 3.89 -24.57 12.56
C TYR A 231 3.26 -23.19 12.83
N GLY A 232 3.64 -22.18 12.05
CA GLY A 232 2.80 -21.00 11.92
C GLY A 232 1.45 -21.44 11.31
N PRO A 233 0.30 -21.20 11.94
CA PRO A 233 -0.98 -21.63 11.39
C PRO A 233 -1.20 -20.99 10.02
N PHE A 234 -1.62 -21.80 9.05
CA PHE A 234 -1.92 -21.28 7.72
C PHE A 234 -3.12 -20.32 7.83
N PRO A 235 -3.03 -19.11 7.27
CA PRO A 235 -4.04 -18.11 7.47
C PRO A 235 -5.35 -18.43 6.75
N SER A 236 -6.44 -17.90 7.29
CA SER A 236 -7.80 -18.03 6.76
C SER A 236 -8.14 -16.91 5.76
N ALA A 237 -7.53 -15.74 5.92
CA ALA A 237 -7.77 -14.58 5.06
C ALA A 237 -6.57 -13.64 5.02
N ILE A 238 -6.45 -12.91 3.91
CA ILE A 238 -5.46 -11.85 3.69
C ILE A 238 -6.20 -10.58 3.27
N ARG A 239 -5.84 -9.45 3.90
CA ARG A 239 -6.10 -8.12 3.36
C ARG A 239 -4.79 -7.56 2.84
N VAL A 240 -4.80 -7.10 1.60
CA VAL A 240 -3.75 -6.24 1.04
C VAL A 240 -4.31 -4.83 0.94
N SER A 241 -3.46 -3.85 1.17
CA SER A 241 -3.79 -2.47 0.88
C SER A 241 -2.66 -1.83 0.12
N LEU A 242 -3.03 -0.93 -0.77
CA LEU A 242 -2.13 -0.12 -1.54
C LEU A 242 -2.51 1.35 -1.37
N CYS A 243 -1.50 2.20 -1.38
CA CYS A 243 -1.69 3.62 -1.57
C CYS A 243 -0.99 4.03 -2.85
N LEU A 244 -1.71 4.56 -3.83
CA LEU A 244 -1.13 5.04 -5.09
C LEU A 244 -1.28 6.55 -5.20
N ALA A 245 -0.21 7.18 -5.65
CA ALA A 245 -0.13 8.61 -5.91
C ALA A 245 -0.43 8.96 -7.37
N GLY A 246 -0.83 8.01 -8.22
CA GLY A 246 -0.94 8.24 -9.66
C GLY A 246 0.36 8.73 -10.32
N PRO A 247 0.33 9.11 -11.61
CA PRO A 247 1.54 9.45 -12.36
C PRO A 247 2.28 10.66 -11.79
N SER A 248 3.61 10.55 -11.73
CA SER A 248 4.53 11.51 -11.10
C SER A 248 4.30 12.98 -11.48
N ARG A 249 3.90 13.26 -12.72
CA ARG A 249 3.64 14.61 -13.24
C ARG A 249 2.42 15.32 -12.63
N TYR A 250 1.48 14.56 -12.05
CA TYR A 250 0.27 15.11 -11.43
C TYR A 250 0.20 14.84 -9.93
N ARG A 251 1.27 14.30 -9.35
CA ARG A 251 1.30 13.92 -7.94
C ARG A 251 1.14 15.13 -7.02
N PRO A 252 0.20 15.11 -6.06
CA PRO A 252 0.08 16.14 -5.03
C PRO A 252 1.31 16.09 -4.12
N LEU A 253 2.17 17.09 -4.28
CA LEU A 253 3.29 17.36 -3.38
C LEU A 253 2.99 18.62 -2.57
N GLY A 254 3.05 18.49 -1.25
CA GLY A 254 2.88 19.58 -0.31
C GLY A 254 4.09 19.73 0.61
N LYS A 255 4.00 20.72 1.50
CA LYS A 255 4.94 20.89 2.60
C LYS A 255 4.18 21.09 3.90
N LEU A 256 4.65 20.45 4.95
CA LEU A 256 4.19 20.67 6.30
C LEU A 256 4.39 22.15 6.66
N ARG A 257 3.39 22.80 7.26
CA ARG A 257 3.45 24.22 7.62
C ARG A 257 3.99 24.45 9.03
N ASP A 258 3.65 23.55 9.95
CA ASP A 258 3.93 23.68 11.38
C ASP A 258 4.73 22.45 11.84
N ASP A 259 5.61 22.63 12.82
CA ASP A 259 6.35 21.51 13.42
C ASP A 259 5.38 20.48 14.03
N ILE A 260 5.68 19.21 13.79
CA ILE A 260 5.04 18.09 14.48
C ILE A 260 6.00 17.65 15.59
N ASP A 261 5.59 17.89 16.83
CA ASP A 261 6.30 17.42 18.02
C ASP A 261 5.44 16.41 18.81
N LEU A 262 5.99 15.22 19.01
CA LEU A 262 5.41 14.11 19.76
C LEU A 262 5.87 14.06 21.22
N THR A 263 6.86 14.87 21.61
CA THR A 263 7.34 14.93 22.99
C THR A 263 6.39 15.70 23.91
N ALA A 264 5.55 16.56 23.33
CA ALA A 264 4.39 17.13 24.00
C ALA A 264 3.30 16.05 24.08
N GLY A 265 3.22 15.35 25.23
CA GLY A 265 2.26 14.28 25.51
C GLY A 265 0.80 14.74 25.60
N GLU A 266 0.28 15.40 24.56
CA GLU A 266 -1.06 15.99 24.59
C GLU A 266 -2.12 15.10 23.92
N PRO A 267 -3.21 14.76 24.64
CA PRO A 267 -4.42 14.22 24.05
C PRO A 267 -5.11 15.31 23.22
N GLY A 268 -5.43 15.01 21.95
CA GLY A 268 -6.16 15.94 21.07
C GLY A 268 -5.26 16.70 20.07
N LYS A 269 -4.39 15.97 19.35
CA LYS A 269 -3.47 16.54 18.36
C LYS A 269 -4.17 17.52 17.42
N PRO A 270 -3.71 18.78 17.30
CA PRO A 270 -4.29 19.73 16.35
C PRO A 270 -4.18 19.20 14.92
N PRO A 271 -5.12 19.57 14.04
CA PRO A 271 -5.07 19.16 12.64
C PRO A 271 -3.76 19.66 12.00
N ILE A 272 -3.11 18.77 11.28
CA ILE A 272 -1.85 19.01 10.60
C ILE A 272 -2.09 19.98 9.45
N ARG A 273 -1.27 21.02 9.34
CA ARG A 273 -1.42 22.00 8.27
C ARG A 273 -0.41 21.73 7.17
N VAL A 274 -0.91 21.56 5.96
CA VAL A 274 -0.11 21.33 4.76
C VAL A 274 -0.33 22.49 3.79
N SER A 275 0.75 22.94 3.18
CA SER A 275 0.80 24.02 2.21
C SER A 275 1.26 23.51 0.85
N GLY A 276 1.07 24.31 -0.20
CA GLY A 276 1.46 23.95 -1.57
C GLY A 276 0.48 23.03 -2.29
N LEU A 277 -0.62 22.65 -1.64
CA LEU A 277 -1.65 21.80 -2.22
C LEU A 277 -2.98 22.54 -2.31
N SER A 278 -3.56 22.48 -3.50
CA SER A 278 -4.87 23.04 -3.77
C SER A 278 -6.00 22.07 -3.42
N ASN A 279 -5.74 20.76 -3.45
CA ASN A 279 -6.70 19.72 -3.11
C ASN A 279 -6.02 18.59 -2.34
N ILE A 280 -6.55 18.32 -1.15
CA ILE A 280 -6.19 17.18 -0.32
C ILE A 280 -7.35 16.19 -0.43
N PRO A 281 -7.10 14.92 -0.74
CA PRO A 281 -8.18 13.94 -0.78
C PRO A 281 -8.85 13.84 0.59
N ALA A 282 -10.18 13.79 0.61
CA ALA A 282 -10.97 13.76 1.85
C ALA A 282 -10.63 12.53 2.72
N GLN A 283 -10.22 11.44 2.08
CA GLN A 283 -9.76 10.20 2.66
C GLN A 283 -8.58 9.68 1.84
N GLY A 284 -7.66 8.97 2.49
CA GLY A 284 -6.45 8.44 1.84
C GLY A 284 -5.29 8.40 2.81
N PHE A 285 -4.07 8.42 2.29
CA PHE A 285 -2.86 8.47 3.10
C PHE A 285 -1.98 9.65 2.79
N LEU A 286 -1.22 9.99 3.81
CA LEU A 286 -0.23 11.04 3.81
C LEU A 286 1.11 10.43 4.21
N LEU A 287 2.12 10.64 3.37
CA LEU A 287 3.52 10.36 3.67
C LEU A 287 4.19 11.65 4.14
N PHE A 288 4.74 11.64 5.34
CA PHE A 288 5.73 12.64 5.74
C PHE A 288 7.12 12.20 5.25
N GLY A 289 7.79 13.06 4.49
CA GLY A 289 9.11 12.79 3.92
C GLY A 289 9.12 12.75 2.40
N ASN A 290 10.31 12.56 1.84
CA ASN A 290 10.50 12.48 0.39
C ASN A 290 10.42 11.02 -0.09
N LEU A 291 9.73 10.77 -1.19
CA LEU A 291 9.64 9.46 -1.83
C LEU A 291 10.99 8.88 -2.25
N GLY A 292 11.97 9.71 -2.63
CA GLY A 292 13.33 9.23 -2.92
C GLY A 292 14.09 8.71 -1.70
N ASN A 293 13.52 8.90 -0.51
CA ASN A 293 13.99 8.36 0.77
C ASN A 293 12.78 7.96 1.63
N ALA A 294 11.85 7.17 1.07
CA ALA A 294 10.69 6.67 1.82
C ALA A 294 11.12 5.87 3.07
N ALA A 295 12.38 5.43 3.11
CA ALA A 295 13.09 4.87 4.24
C ALA A 295 13.15 5.74 5.51
N SER A 296 12.86 7.05 5.43
CA SER A 296 12.77 7.90 6.62
C SER A 296 11.34 8.35 6.96
N GLY A 297 10.37 8.05 6.09
CA GLY A 297 9.04 8.64 6.17
C GLY A 297 8.10 8.00 7.17
N GLU A 298 7.09 8.77 7.61
CA GLU A 298 5.98 8.28 8.45
C GLU A 298 4.69 8.23 7.62
N TRP A 299 3.95 7.13 7.73
CA TRP A 299 2.67 6.92 7.05
C TRP A 299 1.51 7.20 7.98
N VAL A 300 0.63 8.11 7.58
CA VAL A 300 -0.55 8.42 8.39
C VAL A 300 -1.81 8.39 7.53
N LYS A 301 -2.89 7.87 8.09
CA LYS A 301 -4.21 7.86 7.44
C LYS A 301 -4.84 9.22 7.57
N ILE A 302 -5.52 9.69 6.53
CA ILE A 302 -6.31 10.92 6.58
C ILE A 302 -7.68 10.53 7.14
N LYS A 303 -8.03 11.08 8.31
CA LYS A 303 -9.38 10.96 8.89
C LYS A 303 -10.33 11.95 8.23
N SER A 304 -9.87 13.18 8.09
CA SER A 304 -10.62 14.25 7.46
C SER A 304 -9.65 15.29 6.88
N ALA A 305 -10.07 15.95 5.81
CA ALA A 305 -9.36 17.09 5.24
C ALA A 305 -10.33 18.27 5.11
N GLN A 306 -9.88 19.46 5.53
CA GLN A 306 -10.65 20.68 5.49
C GLN A 306 -10.04 21.68 4.48
N ALA A 307 -10.86 22.62 4.03
CA ALA A 307 -10.40 23.75 3.21
C ALA A 307 -9.25 24.51 3.90
N GLY A 308 -8.25 24.92 3.11
CA GLY A 308 -7.06 25.60 3.62
C GLY A 308 -5.94 24.68 4.10
N GLY A 309 -6.01 23.38 3.77
CA GLY A 309 -4.88 22.45 3.96
C GLY A 309 -4.76 21.85 5.35
N LYS A 310 -5.82 21.92 6.16
CA LYS A 310 -5.88 21.27 7.48
C LYS A 310 -6.29 19.80 7.30
N VAL A 311 -5.50 18.89 7.86
CA VAL A 311 -5.67 17.45 7.74
C VAL A 311 -5.66 16.83 9.13
N GLU A 312 -6.74 16.16 9.49
CA GLU A 312 -6.78 15.30 10.67
C GLU A 312 -6.27 13.92 10.27
N VAL A 313 -5.37 13.36 11.08
CA VAL A 313 -4.70 12.11 10.74
C VAL A 313 -4.87 11.05 11.81
N ASP A 314 -4.90 9.78 11.38
CA ASP A 314 -4.69 8.61 12.23
C ASP A 314 -3.28 8.07 12.03
N ARG A 315 -2.49 8.08 13.11
CA ARG A 315 -1.12 7.55 13.09
C ARG A 315 -1.06 6.06 13.45
N ALA A 316 -2.15 5.48 13.97
CA ALA A 316 -2.17 4.07 14.36
C ALA A 316 -2.36 3.11 13.17
N ALA A 317 -2.82 3.62 12.03
CA ALA A 317 -3.42 2.80 10.98
C ALA A 317 -2.44 1.95 10.14
N ARG A 318 -1.12 2.20 10.19
CA ARG A 318 -0.19 1.71 9.14
C ARG A 318 1.18 1.19 9.59
N ARG A 319 1.32 0.86 10.88
CA ARG A 319 2.55 0.24 11.42
C ARG A 319 3.82 1.10 11.23
N SER A 320 3.68 2.40 10.95
CA SER A 320 4.80 3.34 10.99
C SER A 320 4.94 3.89 12.40
N THR A 321 6.18 3.99 12.89
CA THR A 321 6.46 4.65 14.16
C THR A 321 6.16 6.14 14.01
N ALA A 322 5.41 6.71 14.95
CA ALA A 322 5.17 8.15 14.96
C ALA A 322 6.50 8.89 15.17
N LYS A 323 6.78 9.90 14.32
CA LYS A 323 8.00 10.72 14.40
C LYS A 323 7.70 12.22 14.48
N ASN A 324 8.69 12.95 14.95
CA ASN A 324 8.71 14.40 14.85
C ASN A 324 9.08 14.80 13.42
N HIS A 325 8.40 15.81 12.88
CA HIS A 325 8.69 16.34 11.54
C HIS A 325 8.75 17.87 11.61
N PRO A 326 9.85 18.51 11.18
CA PRO A 326 9.91 19.96 11.16
C PRO A 326 9.04 20.56 10.06
N ALA A 327 8.63 21.81 10.23
CA ALA A 327 7.99 22.62 9.22
C ALA A 327 8.83 22.63 7.94
N GLY A 328 8.16 22.64 6.79
CA GLY A 328 8.78 22.52 5.47
C GLY A 328 9.04 21.07 5.02
N THR A 329 8.86 20.06 5.88
CA THR A 329 8.94 18.64 5.51
C THR A 329 8.02 18.35 4.32
N ALA A 330 8.58 17.66 3.31
CA ALA A 330 7.81 17.27 2.13
C ALA A 330 6.66 16.33 2.52
N VAL A 331 5.51 16.51 1.88
CA VAL A 331 4.33 15.68 2.12
C VAL A 331 3.82 15.17 0.78
N SER A 332 3.53 13.87 0.71
CA SER A 332 2.92 13.25 -0.48
C SER A 332 1.58 12.63 -0.10
N PHE A 333 0.62 12.69 -1.02
CA PHE A 333 -0.71 12.13 -0.83
C PHE A 333 -0.96 11.02 -1.83
N GLY A 334 -1.71 10.01 -1.39
CA GLY A 334 -2.24 8.99 -2.29
C GLY A 334 -3.61 8.53 -1.84
N THR A 335 -4.33 7.93 -2.78
CA THR A 335 -5.61 7.32 -2.52
C THR A 335 -5.37 5.91 -2.00
N GLU A 336 -6.22 5.43 -1.09
CA GLU A 336 -6.17 4.06 -0.57
C GLU A 336 -7.03 3.15 -1.42
N TRP A 337 -6.53 1.94 -1.69
CA TRP A 337 -7.36 0.80 -2.06
C TRP A 337 -7.02 -0.40 -1.19
N SER A 338 -7.97 -1.31 -1.04
CA SER A 338 -7.73 -2.57 -0.35
C SER A 338 -8.45 -3.73 -1.02
N LEU A 339 -7.82 -4.88 -0.96
CA LEU A 339 -8.38 -6.15 -1.38
C LEU A 339 -8.40 -7.10 -0.19
N VAL A 340 -9.53 -7.74 0.04
CA VAL A 340 -9.70 -8.77 1.06
C VAL A 340 -10.02 -10.09 0.38
N ARG A 341 -9.30 -11.14 0.72
CA ARG A 341 -9.50 -12.50 0.19
C ARG A 341 -9.45 -13.54 1.30
N THR A 342 -10.34 -14.50 1.21
CA THR A 342 -10.25 -15.76 1.96
C THR A 342 -9.25 -16.67 1.26
N ILE A 343 -8.40 -17.33 2.02
CA ILE A 343 -7.41 -18.25 1.46
C ILE A 343 -8.08 -19.63 1.25
N PRO A 344 -7.85 -20.29 0.10
CA PRO A 344 -8.32 -21.64 -0.10
C PRO A 344 -7.76 -22.59 0.97
N LYS A 345 -8.65 -23.43 1.52
CA LYS A 345 -8.33 -24.51 2.45
C LYS A 345 -8.13 -25.82 1.71
#